data_AF-A0A316QGF8-F1
#
_entry.id   AF-A0A316QGF8-F1
#
_cell.length_a   1.000
_cell.length_b   1.000
_cell.length_c   1.000
_cell.angle_alpha   90.00
_cell.angle_beta   90.00
_cell.angle_gamma   90.00
#
_symmetry.space_group_name_H-M   'P 1'
#
loop_
_entity.id
_entity.type
_entity.pdbx_description
1 polymer ?
#
loop_
_entity_poly.entity_id
_entity_poly.type
_entity_poly.pdbx_seq_one_letter_code
_entity_poly.pdbx_strand_id
1 'polypeptide(L)' 'MENASFMRVDEVAKELGISKSYAYKIVQKLNAELAEKGYMVISGRVNKQYFTERTCYGAGKKER' A
#
# COMPACT_ATOMS: atom_id res chain seq x y z
N MET A 1 -12.16 -12.24 -11.48
CA MET A 1 -10.78 -12.38 -10.98
C MET A 1 -9.98 -11.25 -11.61
N GLU A 2 -9.91 -10.10 -10.94
CA GLU A 2 -9.03 -9.01 -11.36
C GLU A 2 -8.11 -8.75 -10.18
N ASN A 3 -7.00 -9.49 -10.17
CA ASN A 3 -5.92 -9.31 -9.22
C ASN A 3 -5.20 -8.00 -9.54
N ALA A 4 -5.84 -6.86 -9.30
CA ALA A 4 -5.13 -5.60 -9.20
C ALA A 4 -4.26 -5.67 -7.94
N SER A 5 -3.14 -6.38 -8.06
CA SER A 5 -2.19 -6.67 -6.98
C SER A 5 -1.52 -5.39 -6.47
N PHE A 6 -1.69 -4.28 -7.18
CA PHE A 6 -1.09 -2.99 -6.87
C PHE A 6 -2.13 -1.87 -6.72
N MET A 7 -2.04 -1.12 -5.62
CA MET A 7 -2.78 0.11 -5.39
C MET A 7 -2.03 1.29 -5.99
N ARG A 8 -2.78 2.22 -6.60
CA ARG A 8 -2.25 3.53 -7.03
C ARG A 8 -2.29 4.52 -5.88
N VAL A 9 -1.49 5.58 -5.95
CA VAL A 9 -1.50 6.68 -4.96
C VAL A 9 -2.90 7.24 -4.71
N ASP A 10 -3.72 7.36 -5.75
CA ASP A 10 -5.09 7.87 -5.64
C ASP A 10 -5.98 6.95 -4.78
N GLU A 11 -5.85 5.65 -4.96
CA GLU A 11 -6.58 4.64 -4.18
C GLU A 11 -6.09 4.61 -2.72
N VAL A 12 -4.77 4.75 -2.50
CA VAL A 12 -4.18 4.90 -1.16
C VAL A 12 -4.68 6.15 -0.46
N ALA A 13 -4.80 7.27 -1.19
CA ALA A 13 -5.30 8.53 -0.63
C ALA A 13 -6.76 8.40 -0.18
N LYS A 14 -7.61 7.78 -1.02
CA LYS A 14 -9.01 7.51 -0.69
C LYS A 14 -9.16 6.55 0.49
N GLU A 15 -8.43 5.44 0.49
CA GLU A 15 -8.51 4.41 1.54
C GLU A 15 -8.09 4.97 2.91
N LEU A 16 -7.09 5.85 2.95
CA LEU A 16 -6.61 6.45 4.20
C LEU A 16 -7.30 7.78 4.54
N GLY A 17 -8.15 8.32 3.66
CA GLY A 17 -8.76 9.64 3.84
C GLY A 17 -7.75 10.80 3.91
N ILE A 18 -6.63 10.70 3.19
CA ILE A 18 -5.54 11.69 3.22
C ILE A 18 -5.37 12.41 1.88
N SER A 19 -4.61 13.51 1.89
CA SER A 19 -4.27 14.20 0.65
C SER A 19 -3.40 13.33 -0.27
N LYS A 20 -3.54 13.53 -1.59
CA LYS A 20 -2.75 12.82 -2.62
C LYS A 20 -1.25 13.00 -2.43
N SER A 21 -0.81 14.20 -2.05
CA SER A 21 0.59 14.50 -1.77
C SER A 21 1.11 13.69 -0.57
N TYR A 22 0.28 13.46 0.44
CA TYR A 22 0.66 12.65 1.60
C TYR A 22 0.65 11.15 1.28
N ALA A 23 -0.33 10.69 0.50
CA ALA A 23 -0.36 9.31 0.00
C ALA A 23 0.90 8.96 -0.82
N TYR A 24 1.43 9.92 -1.60
CA TYR A 24 2.67 9.72 -2.35
C TYR A 24 3.87 9.42 -1.43
N LYS A 25 3.98 10.16 -0.31
CA LYS A 25 5.02 9.94 0.71
C LYS A 25 4.90 8.55 1.34
N ILE A 26 3.67 8.10 1.63
CA ILE A 26 3.43 6.76 2.19
C ILE A 26 3.83 5.68 1.19
N VAL A 27 3.38 5.77 -0.07
CA VAL A 27 3.73 4.81 -1.12
C VAL A 27 5.25 4.74 -1.32
N GLN A 28 5.94 5.88 -1.33
CA GLN A 28 7.41 5.90 -1.41
C GLN A 28 8.06 5.18 -0.23
N LYS A 29 7.59 5.41 1.00
CA LYS A 29 8.12 4.74 2.19
C LYS A 29 7.91 3.22 2.13
N LEU A 30 6.72 2.77 1.74
CA LEU A 30 6.42 1.33 1.61
C LEU A 30 7.25 0.66 0.51
N ASN A 31 7.46 1.35 -0.62
CA ASN A 31 8.34 0.87 -1.67
C ASN A 31 9.80 0.85 -1.22
N ALA A 32 10.28 1.82 -0.44
CA ALA A 32 11.63 1.76 0.11
C ALA A 32 11.82 0.51 0.99
N GLU A 33 10.87 0.23 1.90
CA GLU A 33 10.91 -0.98 2.74
C GLU A 33 10.90 -2.28 1.90
N LEU A 34 10.12 -2.32 0.82
CA LEU A 34 10.07 -3.47 -0.07
C LEU A 34 11.36 -3.64 -0.88
N ALA A 35 11.95 -2.54 -1.34
CA ALA A 35 13.23 -2.56 -2.05
C ALA A 35 14.37 -3.04 -1.14
N GLU A 36 14.39 -2.62 0.13
CA GLU A 36 15.35 -3.09 1.14
C GLU A 36 15.22 -4.60 1.41
N LYS A 37 14.00 -5.15 1.29
CA LYS A 37 13.74 -6.61 1.37
C LYS A 37 14.08 -7.36 0.09
N GLY A 38 14.57 -6.67 -0.95
CA GLY A 38 14.94 -7.27 -2.24
C GLY A 38 13.78 -7.45 -3.22
N TYR A 39 12.61 -6.84 -2.96
CA TYR A 39 11.49 -6.87 -3.89
C TYR A 39 11.60 -5.79 -4.96
N MET A 40 11.07 -6.09 -6.15
CA MET A 40 10.91 -5.09 -7.20
C MET A 40 9.75 -4.14 -6.86
N VAL A 41 10.00 -2.84 -6.95
CA VAL A 41 9.04 -1.78 -6.60
C VAL A 41 8.75 -0.89 -7.79
N ILE A 42 7.56 -0.28 -7.81
CA ILE A 42 7.10 0.57 -8.90
C ILE A 42 6.70 1.94 -8.32
N SER A 43 7.31 3.02 -8.81
CA SER A 43 6.97 4.36 -8.37
C SER A 43 5.49 4.68 -8.56
N GLY A 44 4.86 5.28 -7.54
CA GLY A 44 3.44 5.63 -7.54
C GLY A 44 2.48 4.44 -7.42
N ARG A 45 2.98 3.21 -7.23
CA ARG A 45 2.19 2.01 -6.96
C ARG A 45 2.76 1.25 -5.76
N VAL A 46 1.91 0.55 -5.02
CA VAL A 46 2.34 -0.31 -3.92
C VAL A 46 1.55 -1.61 -3.97
N ASN A 47 2.16 -2.74 -3.59
CA ASN A 47 1.43 -4.00 -3.50
C ASN A 47 0.27 -3.85 -2.49
N LYS A 48 -0.95 -4.22 -2.89
CA LYS A 48 -2.17 -4.06 -2.10
C LYS A 48 -2.10 -4.86 -0.80
N GLN A 49 -1.63 -6.10 -0.86
CA GLN A 49 -1.51 -6.96 0.31
C GLN A 49 -0.53 -6.35 1.31
N TYR A 50 0.66 -5.95 0.84
CA TYR A 50 1.66 -5.30 1.68
C TYR A 50 1.16 -3.98 2.29
N PHE A 51 0.46 -3.16 1.51
CA PHE A 51 -0.16 -1.94 1.98
C PHE A 51 -1.15 -2.23 3.10
N THR A 52 -2.12 -3.12 2.87
CA THR A 52 -3.15 -3.46 3.87
C THR A 52 -2.53 -4.02 5.15
N GLU A 53 -1.55 -4.92 5.06
CA GLU A 53 -0.87 -5.47 6.25
C GLU A 53 -0.13 -4.40 7.06
N ARG A 54 0.43 -3.39 6.38
CA ARG A 54 1.30 -2.37 6.99
C ARG A 54 0.55 -1.14 7.51
N THR A 55 -0.54 -0.72 6.85
CA THR A 55 -1.32 0.47 7.22
C THR A 55 -2.54 0.14 8.06
N CYS A 56 -3.18 -1.00 7.80
CA CYS A 56 -4.32 -1.46 8.57
C CYS A 56 -3.81 -2.49 9.57
N TYR A 57 -3.19 -2.02 10.67
CA TYR A 57 -2.68 -2.79 11.83
C TYR A 57 -3.14 -4.26 11.81
N GLY A 58 -2.35 -5.15 11.20
CA GLY A 58 -2.79 -6.49 10.89
C GLY A 58 -3.61 -7.19 11.98
N ALA A 59 -4.65 -7.89 11.55
CA ALA A 59 -5.20 -9.09 12.16
C ALA A 59 -6.08 -8.94 13.43
N GLY A 60 -7.32 -8.44 13.25
CA GLY A 60 -8.36 -8.50 14.29
C GLY A 60 -9.77 -8.95 13.84
N LYS A 61 -10.02 -9.22 12.55
CA LYS A 61 -11.30 -9.81 12.11
C LYS A 61 -11.07 -10.87 11.03
N LYS A 62 -10.70 -12.08 11.48
CA LYS A 62 -11.35 -13.27 10.91
C LYS A 62 -12.78 -13.23 11.45
N GLU A 63 -13.70 -12.65 10.69
CA GLU A 63 -15.12 -12.86 10.96
C GLU A 63 -15.39 -14.34 10.56
N ARG A 64 -15.61 -15.17 11.58
CA ARG A 64 -16.18 -16.51 11.44
C ARG A 64 -17.68 -16.39 11.19
#